data_AF-R5D007-F1
#
_entry.id   AF-R5D007-F1
#
_cell.length_a   1.000
_cell.length_b   1.000
_cell.length_c   1.000
_cell.angle_alpha   90.00
_cell.angle_beta   90.00
_cell.angle_gamma   90.00
#
_symmetry.space_group_name_H-M   'P 1'
#
loop_
_entity.id
_entity.type
_entity.pdbx_description
1 polymer ?
#
loop_
_entity_poly.entity_id
_entity_poly.type
_entity_poly.pdbx_seq_one_letter_code
_entity_poly.pdbx_strand_id
1 'polypeptide(L)'
;MFLIFMSHFTWMNSEDFCFGGDCGVSFFFMLSGFVLCHAHGKEVTDSRFGHKRFILRQLSKIYPLHIATLLATILIGMKAGIYPGIGNLALNVTLLQSWIPDHDIHFGFNSVSWFLSDIMFFYLMFPSLVRCTMKAKKRHLTFGIAAVAAAYICILTAVPEEKTNSLLYVSPAQRIIDFAIGIILYRLYKSDFTKSAVRRIKAGGKLQAGLIECVAIIMMIATYAVYQTTEERWRCASLFWLTMPVFIYIMATANATGGFVADILKSRTALWLSRLTMEIFMTHKIVIDVIKYILIKIGADPGYTATCLLCIGVTVATAYLTEKYFVRHTSNYLKRKIFKP
;
A
#
# COMPACT_ATOMS: atom_id res chain seq x y z
N MET A 1 -1.24 4.54 -6.57
CA MET A 1 -2.12 5.68 -6.23
C MET A 1 -3.18 5.91 -7.28
N PHE A 2 -2.84 6.17 -8.54
CA PHE A 2 -3.85 6.37 -9.60
C PHE A 2 -4.91 5.25 -9.67
N LEU A 3 -4.50 3.97 -9.73
CA LEU A 3 -5.44 2.84 -9.75
C LEU A 3 -6.36 2.79 -8.52
N ILE A 4 -5.83 3.11 -7.34
CA ILE A 4 -6.60 3.20 -6.08
C ILE A 4 -7.57 4.36 -6.11
N PHE A 5 -7.16 5.51 -6.65
CA PHE A 5 -8.04 6.67 -6.79
C PHE A 5 -9.21 6.34 -7.70
N MET A 6 -8.91 5.79 -8.89
CA MET A 6 -9.92 5.46 -9.89
C MET A 6 -10.87 4.36 -9.41
N SER A 7 -10.39 3.38 -8.64
CA SER A 7 -11.27 2.36 -8.06
C SER A 7 -12.30 2.90 -7.06
N HIS A 8 -12.10 4.10 -6.53
CA HIS A 8 -13.06 4.77 -5.64
C HIS A 8 -13.87 5.87 -6.34
N PHE A 9 -13.48 6.24 -7.56
CA PHE A 9 -14.12 7.30 -8.31
C PHE A 9 -15.16 6.72 -9.28
N THR A 10 -16.41 7.06 -9.00
CA THR A 10 -17.59 6.76 -9.82
C THR A 10 -18.36 8.05 -10.05
N TRP A 11 -19.05 8.26 -11.18
CA TRP A 11 -19.85 9.47 -11.37
C TRP A 11 -21.12 9.17 -12.15
N MET A 12 -22.28 9.37 -11.51
CA MET A 12 -23.60 9.11 -12.12
C MET A 12 -23.67 7.73 -12.81
N ASN A 13 -24.41 7.58 -13.90
CA ASN A 13 -24.61 6.35 -14.68
C ASN A 13 -23.34 5.82 -15.40
N SER A 14 -22.14 6.08 -14.89
CA SER A 14 -20.92 5.46 -15.42
C SER A 14 -20.89 3.99 -15.01
N GLU A 15 -20.55 3.11 -15.96
CA GLU A 15 -20.32 1.70 -15.65
C GLU A 15 -19.19 1.56 -14.63
N ASP A 16 -19.38 0.70 -13.64
CA ASP A 16 -18.37 0.40 -12.62
C ASP A 16 -17.21 -0.38 -13.27
N PHE A 17 -16.19 0.35 -13.71
CA PHE A 17 -14.97 -0.25 -14.22
C PHE A 17 -14.04 -0.66 -13.07
N CYS A 18 -13.60 -1.91 -13.06
CA CYS A 18 -12.67 -2.41 -12.05
C CYS A 18 -11.23 -1.92 -12.32
N PHE A 19 -10.89 -0.75 -11.78
CA PHE A 19 -9.57 -0.11 -11.97
C PHE A 19 -8.40 -0.83 -11.28
N GLY A 20 -8.64 -1.85 -10.47
CA GLY A 20 -7.58 -2.58 -9.78
C GLY A 20 -6.96 -1.79 -8.63
N GLY A 21 -7.78 -1.26 -7.71
CA GLY A 21 -7.26 -0.63 -6.48
C GLY A 21 -6.39 -1.59 -5.67
N ASP A 22 -6.80 -2.86 -5.62
CA ASP A 22 -6.14 -3.96 -4.89
C ASP A 22 -4.69 -4.20 -5.34
N CYS A 23 -4.45 -4.06 -6.65
CA CYS A 23 -3.13 -4.10 -7.29
C CYS A 23 -2.18 -3.08 -6.65
N GLY A 24 -2.66 -1.85 -6.50
CA GLY A 24 -1.92 -0.77 -5.84
C GLY A 24 -1.63 -1.09 -4.38
N VAL A 25 -2.60 -1.63 -3.65
CA VAL A 25 -2.43 -1.98 -2.23
C VAL A 25 -1.40 -3.11 -2.05
N SER A 26 -1.49 -4.18 -2.84
CA SER A 26 -0.49 -5.27 -2.84
C SER A 26 0.92 -4.76 -3.16
N PHE A 27 1.04 -3.87 -4.13
CA PHE A 27 2.32 -3.21 -4.42
C PHE A 27 2.88 -2.48 -3.19
N PHE A 28 2.08 -1.68 -2.48
CA PHE A 28 2.55 -0.94 -1.31
C PHE A 28 2.94 -1.85 -0.14
N PHE A 29 2.22 -2.93 0.10
CA PHE A 29 2.56 -3.90 1.14
C PHE A 29 3.88 -4.63 0.84
N MET A 30 4.04 -5.15 -0.38
CA MET A 30 5.29 -5.80 -0.81
C MET A 30 6.47 -4.82 -0.80
N LEU A 31 6.28 -3.60 -1.32
CA LEU A 31 7.32 -2.58 -1.34
C LEU A 31 7.72 -2.17 0.08
N SER A 32 6.76 -2.09 1.01
CA SER A 32 7.04 -1.79 2.41
C SER A 32 7.96 -2.83 3.05
N GLY A 33 7.70 -4.12 2.81
CA GLY A 33 8.55 -5.20 3.29
C GLY A 33 9.96 -5.13 2.72
N PHE A 34 10.07 -4.89 1.41
CA PHE A 34 11.35 -4.75 0.71
C PHE A 34 12.17 -3.56 1.23
N VAL A 35 11.57 -2.36 1.28
CA VAL A 35 12.25 -1.12 1.67
C VAL A 35 12.64 -1.14 3.14
N LEU A 36 11.78 -1.65 4.03
CA LEU A 36 12.13 -1.79 5.44
C LEU A 36 13.26 -2.79 5.65
N CYS A 37 13.25 -3.93 4.95
CA CYS A 37 14.36 -4.87 5.03
C CYS A 37 15.65 -4.27 4.45
N HIS A 38 15.55 -3.44 3.41
CA HIS A 38 16.69 -2.66 2.90
C HIS A 38 17.28 -1.70 3.93
N ALA A 39 16.43 -0.99 4.67
CA ALA A 39 16.87 0.00 5.66
C ALA A 39 17.36 -0.62 6.98
N HIS A 40 16.63 -1.61 7.51
CA HIS A 40 16.81 -2.13 8.88
C HIS A 40 17.08 -3.62 8.97
N GLY A 41 17.09 -4.36 7.85
CA GLY A 41 17.22 -5.82 7.85
C GLY A 41 18.50 -6.30 8.55
N LYS A 42 19.62 -5.62 8.31
CA LYS A 42 20.90 -5.93 8.96
C LYS A 42 20.87 -5.67 10.47
N GLU A 43 20.26 -4.57 10.90
CA GLU A 43 20.11 -4.26 12.33
C GLU A 43 19.30 -5.34 13.05
N VAL A 44 18.27 -5.88 12.39
CA VAL A 44 17.45 -6.98 12.91
C VAL A 44 18.23 -8.28 12.98
N THR A 45 18.98 -8.65 11.94
CA THR A 45 19.75 -9.90 11.92
C THR A 45 20.89 -9.90 12.95
N ASP A 46 21.50 -8.74 13.18
CA ASP A 46 22.60 -8.54 14.13
C ASP A 46 22.10 -8.31 15.57
N SER A 47 20.79 -8.45 15.84
CA SER A 47 20.17 -8.21 17.14
C SER A 47 20.39 -6.80 17.73
N ARG A 48 20.60 -5.79 16.87
CA ARG A 48 20.78 -4.37 17.24
C ARG A 48 19.54 -3.51 17.02
N PHE A 49 18.45 -4.12 16.55
CA PHE A 49 17.23 -3.40 16.18
C PHE A 49 16.39 -3.01 17.39
N GLY A 50 16.25 -1.70 17.63
CA GLY A 50 15.38 -1.15 18.66
C GLY A 50 13.91 -1.13 18.24
N HIS A 51 13.18 -2.23 18.45
CA HIS A 51 11.79 -2.39 17.97
C HIS A 51 10.83 -1.32 18.49
N LYS A 52 10.83 -1.04 19.81
CA LYS A 52 10.00 0.02 20.40
C LYS A 52 10.28 1.39 19.75
N ARG A 53 11.57 1.73 19.58
CA ARG A 53 11.99 2.99 18.96
C ARG A 53 11.51 3.07 17.52
N PHE A 54 11.58 1.96 16.77
CA PHE A 54 11.08 1.87 15.41
C PHE A 54 9.57 2.11 15.34
N ILE A 55 8.76 1.42 16.15
CA ILE A 55 7.30 1.59 16.19
C ILE A 55 6.92 3.04 16.47
N LEU A 56 7.53 3.65 17.48
CA LEU A 56 7.28 5.06 17.82
C LEU A 56 7.64 6.02 16.67
N ARG A 57 8.71 5.72 15.92
CA ARG A 57 9.09 6.53 14.74
C ARG A 57 8.04 6.42 13.65
N GLN A 58 7.48 5.24 13.43
CA GLN A 58 6.46 5.04 12.40
C GLN A 58 5.12 5.67 12.81
N LEU A 59 4.69 5.48 14.06
CA LEU A 59 3.51 6.16 14.61
C LEU A 59 3.63 7.69 14.49
N SER A 60 4.80 8.26 14.79
CA SER A 60 5.04 9.71 14.64
C SER A 60 4.89 10.24 13.21
N LYS A 61 4.90 9.36 12.20
CA LYS A 61 4.72 9.73 10.78
C LYS A 61 3.26 9.56 10.35
N ILE A 62 2.64 8.42 10.68
CA ILE A 62 1.32 8.07 10.13
C ILE A 62 0.15 8.56 10.99
N TYR A 63 0.34 8.57 12.32
CA TYR A 63 -0.77 8.76 13.26
C TYR A 63 -1.36 10.18 13.25
N PRO A 64 -0.57 11.27 13.13
CA PRO A 64 -1.14 12.62 13.02
C PRO A 64 -2.12 12.76 11.85
N LEU A 65 -1.72 12.26 10.68
CA LEU A 65 -2.57 12.28 9.48
C LEU A 65 -3.82 11.42 9.65
N HIS A 66 -3.66 10.22 10.23
CA HIS A 66 -4.79 9.34 10.55
C HIS A 66 -5.83 10.05 11.41
N ILE A 67 -5.42 10.61 12.55
CA ILE A 67 -6.32 11.33 13.45
C ILE A 67 -6.98 12.54 12.78
N ALA A 68 -6.23 13.32 11.99
CA ALA A 68 -6.80 14.45 11.27
C ALA A 68 -7.90 14.02 10.29
N THR A 69 -7.66 12.96 9.52
CA THR A 69 -8.64 12.44 8.55
C THR A 69 -9.82 11.75 9.22
N LEU A 70 -9.60 11.06 10.35
CA LEU A 70 -10.64 10.47 11.18
C LEU A 70 -11.56 11.54 11.78
N LEU A 71 -11.00 12.63 12.30
CA LEU A 71 -11.80 13.75 12.79
C LEU A 71 -12.59 14.41 11.65
N ALA A 72 -11.98 14.57 10.47
CA ALA A 72 -12.68 15.10 9.30
C ALA A 72 -13.90 14.24 8.92
N THR A 73 -13.76 12.91 8.86
CA THR A 73 -14.89 12.02 8.54
C THR A 73 -15.95 12.01 9.62
N ILE A 74 -15.59 12.09 10.92
CA ILE A 74 -16.56 12.25 12.01
C ILE A 74 -17.37 13.53 11.85
N LEU A 75 -16.71 14.67 11.60
CA LEU A 75 -17.40 15.95 11.44
C LEU A 75 -18.32 15.98 10.22
N ILE A 76 -17.91 15.36 9.11
CA ILE A 76 -18.74 15.20 7.92
C ILE A 76 -19.95 14.29 8.23
N GLY A 77 -19.71 13.15 8.87
CA GLY A 77 -20.76 12.19 9.25
C GLY A 77 -21.80 12.82 10.18
N MET A 78 -21.37 13.56 11.21
CA MET A 78 -22.27 14.25 12.13
C MET A 78 -23.15 15.28 11.42
N LYS A 79 -22.62 16.00 10.42
CA LYS A 79 -23.43 16.91 9.59
C LYS A 79 -24.46 16.17 8.73
N ALA A 80 -24.23 14.90 8.42
CA ALA A 80 -25.15 14.02 7.71
C ALA A 80 -26.09 13.23 8.66
N GLY A 81 -26.05 13.49 9.97
CA GLY A 81 -26.87 12.77 10.96
C GLY A 81 -26.34 11.39 11.35
N ILE A 82 -25.12 11.04 10.96
CA ILE A 82 -24.46 9.78 11.28
C ILE A 82 -23.53 10.00 12.47
N TYR A 83 -23.80 9.32 13.58
CA TYR A 83 -23.04 9.47 14.82
C TYR A 83 -22.05 8.31 15.01
N PRO A 84 -20.84 8.60 15.52
CA PRO A 84 -19.81 7.57 15.71
C PRO A 84 -20.21 6.59 16.83
N GLY A 85 -20.26 5.30 16.50
CA GLY A 85 -20.31 4.25 17.53
C GLY A 85 -19.00 4.21 18.32
N ILE A 86 -19.07 4.29 19.65
CA ILE A 86 -17.89 4.40 20.54
C ILE A 86 -16.92 3.22 20.34
N GLY A 87 -17.43 1.99 20.17
CA GLY A 87 -16.62 0.80 19.93
C GLY A 87 -15.84 0.89 18.60
N ASN A 88 -16.51 1.27 17.51
CA ASN A 88 -15.86 1.42 16.20
C ASN A 88 -14.82 2.57 16.22
N LEU A 89 -15.14 3.67 16.92
CA LEU A 89 -14.20 4.77 17.11
C LEU A 89 -12.95 4.31 17.86
N ALA A 90 -13.10 3.52 18.92
CA ALA A 90 -11.97 2.98 19.67
C ALA A 90 -11.09 2.08 18.79
N LEU A 91 -11.68 1.24 17.94
CA LEU A 91 -10.95 0.40 16.99
C LEU A 91 -10.18 1.24 15.97
N ASN A 92 -10.78 2.30 15.42
CA ASN A 92 -10.12 3.18 14.46
C ASN A 92 -9.00 4.01 15.11
N VAL A 93 -9.20 4.51 16.33
CA VAL A 93 -8.16 5.21 17.10
C VAL A 93 -6.99 4.29 17.43
N THR A 94 -7.26 3.02 17.73
CA THR A 94 -6.22 2.02 18.05
C THR A 94 -5.62 1.34 16.83
N LEU A 95 -6.13 1.63 15.62
CA LEU A 95 -5.73 0.98 14.36
C LEU A 95 -5.93 -0.54 14.42
N LEU A 96 -7.07 -0.98 14.93
CA LEU A 96 -7.48 -2.38 15.05
C LEU A 96 -8.71 -2.75 14.20
N GLN A 97 -9.30 -1.78 13.50
CA GLN A 97 -10.55 -1.97 12.76
C GLN A 97 -10.46 -3.05 11.66
N SER A 98 -9.30 -3.27 11.03
CA SER A 98 -9.15 -4.31 9.98
C SER A 98 -9.24 -5.74 10.52
N TRP A 99 -9.09 -5.94 11.83
CA TRP A 99 -9.19 -7.27 12.44
C TRP A 99 -10.62 -7.75 12.59
N ILE A 100 -11.59 -6.85 12.48
CA ILE A 100 -13.01 -7.19 12.62
C ILE A 100 -13.59 -7.41 11.22
N PRO A 101 -14.06 -8.64 10.89
CA PRO A 101 -14.57 -8.98 9.57
C PRO A 101 -16.00 -8.46 9.33
N ASP A 102 -16.15 -7.15 9.47
CA ASP A 102 -17.39 -6.40 9.38
C ASP A 102 -17.16 -5.09 8.62
N HIS A 103 -17.84 -4.94 7.48
CA HIS A 103 -17.73 -3.83 6.53
C HIS A 103 -18.00 -2.47 7.19
N ASP A 104 -18.97 -2.42 8.10
CA ASP A 104 -19.35 -1.19 8.79
C ASP A 104 -18.30 -0.76 9.82
N ILE A 105 -17.40 -1.68 10.21
CA ILE A 105 -16.30 -1.41 11.14
C ILE A 105 -15.05 -0.96 10.39
N HIS A 106 -14.52 -1.77 9.46
CA HIS A 106 -13.26 -1.42 8.78
C HIS A 106 -13.39 -0.31 7.75
N PHE A 107 -14.60 -0.03 7.24
CA PHE A 107 -14.87 1.12 6.37
C PHE A 107 -15.70 2.24 7.01
N GLY A 108 -16.08 2.11 8.29
CA GLY A 108 -17.06 3.00 8.94
C GLY A 108 -16.67 4.47 9.12
N PHE A 109 -15.39 4.82 8.97
CA PHE A 109 -14.91 6.20 9.05
C PHE A 109 -14.16 6.61 7.78
N ASN A 110 -12.84 6.71 7.85
CA ASN A 110 -12.02 6.86 6.66
C ASN A 110 -11.83 5.46 6.06
N SER A 111 -12.59 5.13 5.01
CA SER A 111 -12.66 3.78 4.44
C SER A 111 -11.35 3.28 3.82
N VAL A 112 -10.32 4.12 3.70
CA VAL A 112 -8.99 3.69 3.25
C VAL A 112 -8.01 3.50 4.42
N SER A 113 -8.42 3.83 5.65
CA SER A 113 -7.55 3.79 6.84
C SER A 113 -7.26 2.39 7.38
N TRP A 114 -8.04 1.36 7.00
CA TRP A 114 -7.77 -0.04 7.34
C TRP A 114 -6.34 -0.45 6.92
N PHE A 115 -5.85 0.09 5.81
CA PHE A 115 -4.47 -0.09 5.34
C PHE A 115 -3.44 0.25 6.43
N LEU A 116 -3.72 1.23 7.29
CA LEU A 116 -2.81 1.61 8.39
C LEU A 116 -2.83 0.63 9.56
N SER A 117 -3.97 0.00 9.83
CA SER A 117 -4.06 -1.10 10.80
C SER A 117 -3.15 -2.26 10.36
N ASP A 118 -3.20 -2.63 9.08
CA ASP A 118 -2.37 -3.67 8.49
C ASP A 118 -0.87 -3.31 8.55
N ILE A 119 -0.51 -2.10 8.11
CA ILE A 119 0.87 -1.62 8.16
C ILE A 119 1.42 -1.64 9.60
N MET A 120 0.61 -1.24 10.58
CA MET A 120 1.02 -1.26 11.98
C MET A 120 1.27 -2.68 12.47
N PHE A 121 0.42 -3.64 12.11
CA PHE A 121 0.66 -5.05 12.38
C PHE A 121 1.95 -5.55 11.71
N PHE A 122 2.22 -5.18 10.46
CA PHE A 122 3.44 -5.57 9.77
C PHE A 122 4.68 -5.02 10.46
N TYR A 123 4.63 -3.79 10.96
CA TYR A 123 5.72 -3.19 11.72
C TYR A 123 5.98 -3.90 13.05
N LEU A 124 4.93 -4.42 13.69
CA LEU A 124 5.05 -5.28 14.87
C LEU A 124 5.70 -6.62 14.52
N MET A 125 5.31 -7.24 13.41
CA MET A 125 5.82 -8.56 12.99
C MET A 125 7.19 -8.50 12.29
N PHE A 126 7.58 -7.33 11.79
CA PHE A 126 8.78 -7.10 10.99
C PHE A 126 10.05 -7.78 11.54
N PRO A 127 10.47 -7.59 12.80
CA PRO A 127 11.71 -8.19 13.28
C PRO A 127 11.67 -9.73 13.26
N SER A 128 10.53 -10.33 13.60
CA SER A 128 10.36 -11.79 13.59
C SER A 128 10.41 -12.34 12.16
N LEU A 129 9.66 -11.71 11.23
CA LEU A 129 9.66 -12.11 9.82
C LEU A 129 11.06 -11.99 9.20
N VAL A 130 11.78 -10.90 9.45
CA VAL A 130 13.13 -10.72 8.93
C VAL A 130 14.08 -11.76 9.51
N ARG A 131 14.03 -12.07 10.81
CA ARG A 131 14.88 -13.13 11.39
C ARG A 131 14.59 -14.49 10.76
N CYS A 132 13.31 -14.88 10.67
CA CYS A 132 12.90 -16.15 10.09
C CYS A 132 13.32 -16.24 8.62
N THR A 133 13.05 -15.21 7.82
CA THR A 133 13.34 -15.22 6.38
C THR A 133 14.81 -15.08 6.05
N MET A 134 15.54 -14.17 6.71
CA MET A 134 16.94 -13.88 6.36
C MET A 134 17.91 -14.94 6.90
N LYS A 135 17.61 -15.55 8.06
CA LYS A 135 18.46 -16.59 8.68
C LYS A 135 18.10 -18.01 8.24
N ALA A 136 16.91 -18.24 7.67
CA ALA A 136 16.52 -19.58 7.21
C ALA A 136 17.45 -20.11 6.11
N LYS A 137 17.82 -21.39 6.19
CA LYS A 137 18.42 -22.11 5.05
C LYS A 137 17.42 -22.13 3.89
N LYS A 138 17.92 -22.13 2.64
CA LYS A 138 17.08 -22.10 1.42
C LYS A 138 15.96 -23.15 1.47
N ARG A 139 16.29 -24.40 1.83
CA ARG A 139 15.31 -25.50 1.96
C ARG A 139 14.16 -25.17 2.92
N HIS A 140 14.45 -24.63 4.12
CA HIS A 140 13.42 -24.31 5.11
C HIS A 140 12.57 -23.12 4.68
N LEU A 141 13.18 -22.14 4.00
CA LEU A 141 12.44 -21.03 3.41
C LEU A 141 11.48 -21.54 2.32
N THR A 142 11.94 -22.41 1.43
CA THR A 142 11.09 -23.02 0.38
C THR A 142 9.93 -23.81 0.99
N PHE A 143 10.18 -24.67 1.98
CA PHE A 143 9.11 -25.38 2.68
C PHE A 143 8.13 -24.43 3.39
N GLY A 144 8.64 -23.36 4.02
CA GLY A 144 7.79 -22.34 4.65
C GLY A 144 6.90 -21.61 3.65
N ILE A 145 7.43 -21.23 2.49
CA ILE A 145 6.66 -20.62 1.41
C ILE A 145 5.57 -21.58 0.92
N ALA A 146 5.92 -22.86 0.68
CA ALA A 146 4.96 -23.86 0.24
C ALA A 146 3.86 -24.10 1.27
N ALA A 147 4.20 -24.15 2.56
CA ALA A 147 3.24 -24.30 3.65
C ALA A 147 2.28 -23.11 3.75
N VAL A 148 2.80 -21.87 3.65
CA VAL A 148 1.96 -20.65 3.65
C VAL A 148 1.06 -20.61 2.42
N ALA A 149 1.57 -20.98 1.24
CA ALA A 149 0.77 -21.04 0.02
C ALA A 149 -0.36 -22.09 0.14
N ALA A 150 -0.06 -23.28 0.66
CA ALA A 150 -1.06 -24.32 0.89
C ALA A 150 -2.13 -23.87 1.90
N ALA A 151 -1.72 -23.27 3.03
CA ALA A 151 -2.63 -22.72 4.02
C ALA A 151 -3.53 -21.63 3.43
N TYR A 152 -2.96 -20.71 2.63
CA TYR A 152 -3.73 -19.67 1.95
C TYR A 152 -4.76 -20.27 0.99
N ILE A 153 -4.40 -21.30 0.20
CA ILE A 153 -5.34 -21.98 -0.70
C ILE A 153 -6.49 -22.60 0.09
N CYS A 154 -6.22 -23.25 1.24
CA CYS A 154 -7.28 -23.79 2.09
C CYS A 154 -8.21 -22.71 2.63
N ILE A 155 -7.68 -21.56 3.03
CA ILE A 155 -8.50 -20.43 3.51
C ILE A 155 -9.31 -19.85 2.35
N LEU A 156 -8.69 -19.67 1.19
CA LEU A 156 -9.30 -19.11 -0.01
C LEU A 156 -10.52 -19.92 -0.48
N THR A 157 -10.50 -21.25 -0.33
CA THR A 157 -11.64 -22.12 -0.67
C THR A 157 -12.69 -22.22 0.43
N ALA A 158 -12.31 -21.97 1.69
CA ALA A 158 -13.21 -22.09 2.85
C ALA A 158 -13.96 -20.78 3.20
N VAL A 159 -13.43 -19.62 2.79
CA VAL A 159 -14.04 -18.31 3.11
C VAL A 159 -15.36 -18.14 2.35
N PRO A 160 -16.47 -17.79 3.03
CA PRO A 160 -17.73 -17.44 2.39
C PRO A 160 -17.58 -16.21 1.48
N GLU A 161 -18.31 -16.19 0.37
CA GLU A 161 -18.20 -15.15 -0.65
C GLU A 161 -18.42 -13.74 -0.07
N GLU A 162 -19.43 -13.57 0.77
CA GLU A 162 -19.75 -12.31 1.48
C GLU A 162 -18.64 -11.80 2.40
N LYS A 163 -17.73 -12.67 2.84
CA LYS A 163 -16.61 -12.35 3.73
C LYS A 163 -15.28 -12.27 3.00
N THR A 164 -15.26 -12.48 1.68
CA THR A 164 -14.04 -12.42 0.84
C THR A 164 -13.27 -11.13 1.06
N ASN A 165 -13.95 -9.98 0.96
CA ASN A 165 -13.31 -8.69 1.13
C ASN A 165 -12.70 -8.53 2.54
N SER A 166 -13.49 -8.77 3.58
CA SER A 166 -13.03 -8.53 4.96
C SER A 166 -11.94 -9.52 5.40
N LEU A 167 -12.03 -10.78 4.98
CA LEU A 167 -11.11 -11.84 5.43
C LEU A 167 -9.88 -12.03 4.55
N LEU A 168 -9.95 -11.76 3.23
CA LEU A 168 -8.84 -11.95 2.31
C LEU A 168 -8.15 -10.64 1.91
N TYR A 169 -8.94 -9.57 1.71
CA TYR A 169 -8.42 -8.30 1.24
C TYR A 169 -8.01 -7.36 2.38
N VAL A 170 -8.88 -7.17 3.38
CA VAL A 170 -8.67 -6.22 4.48
C VAL A 170 -7.91 -6.83 5.65
N SER A 171 -7.95 -8.16 5.82
CA SER A 171 -7.40 -8.81 7.01
C SER A 171 -5.86 -8.70 7.09
N PRO A 172 -5.31 -8.15 8.19
CA PRO A 172 -3.86 -8.10 8.40
C PRO A 172 -3.20 -9.48 8.38
N ALA A 173 -3.94 -10.52 8.78
CA ALA A 173 -3.45 -11.90 8.83
C ALA A 173 -3.18 -12.48 7.43
N GLN A 174 -3.95 -12.07 6.41
CA GLN A 174 -3.70 -12.50 5.02
C GLN A 174 -2.70 -11.58 4.33
N ARG A 175 -2.81 -10.27 4.57
CA ARG A 175 -1.99 -9.25 3.90
C ARG A 175 -0.53 -9.21 4.38
N ILE A 176 -0.22 -9.84 5.52
CA ILE A 176 1.17 -10.07 5.96
C ILE A 176 1.96 -10.91 4.94
N ILE A 177 1.29 -11.72 4.10
CA ILE A 177 1.92 -12.49 3.04
C ILE A 177 2.56 -11.55 2.01
N ASP A 178 1.85 -10.50 1.57
CA ASP A 178 2.41 -9.47 0.66
C ASP A 178 3.68 -8.85 1.27
N PHE A 179 3.60 -8.46 2.54
CA PHE A 179 4.73 -7.87 3.25
C PHE A 179 5.93 -8.84 3.34
N ALA A 180 5.68 -10.12 3.64
CA ALA A 180 6.69 -11.17 3.71
C ALA A 180 7.34 -11.45 2.34
N ILE A 181 6.55 -11.44 1.25
CA ILE A 181 7.06 -11.53 -0.12
C ILE A 181 8.07 -10.41 -0.39
N GLY A 182 7.80 -9.19 0.06
CA GLY A 182 8.75 -8.07 0.00
C GLY A 182 10.09 -8.35 0.70
N ILE A 183 10.05 -8.95 1.88
CA ILE A 183 11.25 -9.34 2.65
C ILE A 183 12.03 -10.45 1.91
N ILE A 184 11.34 -11.45 1.37
CA ILE A 184 11.95 -12.53 0.58
C ILE A 184 12.60 -11.95 -0.69
N LEU A 185 11.93 -11.01 -1.34
CA LEU A 185 12.44 -10.31 -2.52
C LEU A 185 13.72 -9.54 -2.21
N TYR A 186 13.80 -8.89 -1.04
CA TYR A 186 15.03 -8.25 -0.59
C TYR A 186 16.17 -9.25 -0.36
N ARG A 187 15.86 -10.42 0.20
CA ARG A 187 16.84 -11.51 0.34
C ARG A 187 17.39 -11.94 -1.01
N LEU A 188 16.51 -12.10 -2.02
CA LEU A 188 16.92 -12.39 -3.39
C LEU A 188 17.79 -11.26 -3.95
N TYR A 189 17.37 -10.01 -3.81
CA TYR A 189 18.08 -8.83 -4.30
C TYR A 189 19.53 -8.74 -3.78
N LYS A 190 19.80 -9.18 -2.54
CA LYS A 190 21.15 -9.20 -1.96
C LYS A 190 22.01 -10.41 -2.38
N SER A 191 21.42 -11.40 -3.05
CA SER A 191 22.12 -12.64 -3.42
C SER A 191 23.18 -12.42 -4.51
N ASP A 192 24.14 -13.34 -4.60
CA ASP A 192 25.17 -13.30 -5.64
C ASP A 192 24.61 -13.57 -7.04
N PHE A 193 23.44 -14.22 -7.13
CA PHE A 193 22.67 -14.36 -8.36
C PHE A 193 22.28 -12.97 -8.88
N THR A 194 21.66 -12.12 -8.05
CA THR A 194 21.27 -10.76 -8.46
C THR A 194 22.47 -9.90 -8.81
N LYS A 195 23.57 -9.98 -8.05
CA LYS A 195 24.82 -9.26 -8.40
C LYS A 195 25.33 -9.66 -9.79
N SER A 196 25.23 -10.95 -10.14
CA SER A 196 25.65 -11.46 -11.45
C SER A 196 24.68 -11.05 -12.56
N ALA A 197 23.37 -11.08 -12.31
CA ALA A 197 22.35 -10.61 -13.24
C ALA A 197 22.53 -9.11 -13.55
N VAL A 198 22.70 -8.27 -12.53
CA VAL A 198 22.93 -6.82 -12.68
C VAL A 198 24.17 -6.54 -13.53
N ARG A 199 25.28 -7.28 -13.31
CA ARG A 199 26.49 -7.15 -14.13
C ARG A 199 26.24 -7.48 -15.61
N ARG A 200 25.49 -8.55 -15.90
CA ARG A 200 25.13 -8.94 -17.27
C ARG A 200 24.27 -7.89 -17.97
N ILE A 201 23.23 -7.41 -17.28
CA ILE A 201 22.32 -6.38 -17.83
C ILE A 201 23.09 -5.09 -18.10
N LYS A 202 23.99 -4.69 -17.18
CA LYS A 202 24.84 -3.52 -17.38
C LYS A 202 25.78 -3.68 -18.58
N ALA A 203 26.28 -4.89 -18.84
CA ALA A 203 27.15 -5.18 -19.97
C ALA A 203 26.44 -5.09 -21.33
N GLY A 204 25.15 -5.46 -21.43
CA GLY A 204 24.37 -5.26 -22.65
C GLY A 204 23.76 -3.87 -22.82
N GLY A 205 24.08 -2.93 -21.92
CA GLY A 205 23.78 -1.51 -22.06
C GLY A 205 22.32 -1.13 -21.80
N LYS A 206 22.01 0.15 -22.04
CA LYS A 206 20.72 0.75 -21.70
C LYS A 206 19.53 0.14 -22.47
N LEU A 207 19.75 -0.32 -23.71
CA LEU A 207 18.72 -0.98 -24.51
C LEU A 207 18.25 -2.28 -23.87
N GLN A 208 19.20 -3.14 -23.45
CA GLN A 208 18.85 -4.40 -22.78
C GLN A 208 18.08 -4.14 -21.48
N ALA A 209 18.52 -3.17 -20.68
CA ALA A 209 17.81 -2.79 -19.46
C ALA A 209 16.39 -2.29 -19.77
N GLY A 210 16.22 -1.42 -20.78
CA GLY A 210 14.92 -0.94 -21.24
C GLY A 210 13.98 -2.07 -21.70
N LEU A 211 14.49 -3.06 -22.44
CA LEU A 211 13.70 -4.22 -22.86
C LEU A 211 13.19 -5.03 -21.65
N ILE A 212 14.02 -5.23 -20.62
CA ILE A 212 13.62 -5.92 -19.39
C ILE A 212 12.54 -5.13 -18.64
N GLU A 213 12.66 -3.80 -18.58
CA GLU A 213 11.61 -2.93 -18.02
C GLU A 213 10.30 -3.06 -18.81
N CYS A 214 10.36 -3.08 -20.14
CA CYS A 214 9.18 -3.27 -20.99
C CYS A 214 8.51 -4.63 -20.75
N VAL A 215 9.28 -5.71 -20.60
CA VAL A 215 8.71 -7.03 -20.27
C VAL A 215 7.98 -6.99 -18.92
N ALA A 216 8.53 -6.29 -17.91
CA ALA A 216 7.86 -6.11 -16.62
C ALA A 216 6.51 -5.39 -16.76
N ILE A 217 6.47 -4.32 -17.57
CA ILE A 217 5.24 -3.57 -17.84
C ILE A 217 4.23 -4.41 -18.61
N ILE A 218 4.67 -5.16 -19.63
CA ILE A 218 3.79 -6.04 -20.42
C ILE A 218 3.18 -7.13 -19.52
N MET A 219 3.96 -7.74 -18.62
CA MET A 219 3.44 -8.69 -17.64
C MET A 219 2.40 -8.06 -16.70
N MET A 220 2.59 -6.79 -16.33
CA MET A 220 1.61 -6.05 -15.53
C MET A 220 0.31 -5.82 -16.30
N ILE A 221 0.40 -5.42 -17.57
CA ILE A 221 -0.77 -5.22 -18.45
C ILE A 221 -1.50 -6.55 -18.67
N ALA A 222 -0.77 -7.64 -18.89
CA ALA A 222 -1.36 -8.98 -19.03
C ALA A 222 -2.07 -9.43 -17.75
N THR A 223 -1.46 -9.18 -16.58
CA THR A 223 -2.10 -9.46 -15.28
C THR A 223 -3.39 -8.65 -15.13
N TYR A 224 -3.39 -7.39 -15.58
CA TYR A 224 -4.56 -6.53 -15.53
C TYR A 224 -5.67 -7.00 -16.49
N ALA A 225 -5.34 -7.55 -17.66
CA ALA A 225 -6.33 -8.17 -18.54
C ALA A 225 -6.97 -9.39 -17.89
N VAL A 226 -6.18 -10.24 -17.23
CA VAL A 226 -6.67 -11.40 -16.47
C VAL A 226 -7.51 -10.96 -15.25
N TYR A 227 -7.13 -9.87 -14.59
CA TYR A 227 -7.85 -9.31 -13.45
C TYR A 227 -9.33 -9.01 -13.77
N GLN A 228 -9.63 -8.54 -14.99
CA GLN A 228 -11.00 -8.21 -15.40
C GLN A 228 -11.94 -9.42 -15.43
N THR A 229 -11.42 -10.61 -15.71
CA THR A 229 -12.21 -11.86 -15.81
C THR A 229 -12.08 -12.77 -14.59
N THR A 230 -11.22 -12.41 -13.64
CA THR A 230 -10.94 -13.22 -12.45
C THR A 230 -11.90 -12.86 -11.31
N GLU A 231 -12.37 -13.86 -10.55
CA GLU A 231 -13.22 -13.62 -9.37
C GLU A 231 -12.49 -12.82 -8.27
N GLU A 232 -13.26 -12.07 -7.46
CA GLU A 232 -12.76 -11.22 -6.38
C GLU A 232 -11.75 -11.93 -5.46
N ARG A 233 -12.08 -13.17 -5.06
CA ARG A 233 -11.28 -13.96 -4.12
C ARG A 233 -9.83 -14.14 -4.55
N TRP A 234 -9.57 -14.27 -5.85
CA TRP A 234 -8.21 -14.44 -6.39
C TRP A 234 -7.53 -13.11 -6.64
N ARG A 235 -8.30 -12.13 -7.15
CA ARG A 235 -7.78 -10.85 -7.63
C ARG A 235 -7.57 -9.80 -6.54
N CYS A 236 -8.10 -9.99 -5.34
CA CYS A 236 -7.89 -9.07 -4.22
C CYS A 236 -6.46 -9.09 -3.67
N ALA A 237 -5.72 -10.19 -3.84
CA ALA A 237 -4.36 -10.35 -3.34
C ALA A 237 -3.50 -11.25 -4.22
N SER A 238 -3.82 -12.55 -4.23
CA SER A 238 -2.95 -13.62 -4.73
C SER A 238 -2.60 -13.51 -6.22
N LEU A 239 -3.47 -12.92 -7.03
CA LEU A 239 -3.21 -12.69 -8.46
C LEU A 239 -1.92 -11.88 -8.69
N PHE A 240 -1.55 -11.01 -7.75
CA PHE A 240 -0.40 -10.13 -7.86
C PHE A 240 0.89 -10.71 -7.27
N TRP A 241 0.84 -11.86 -6.59
CA TRP A 241 1.99 -12.43 -5.87
C TRP A 241 3.13 -12.91 -6.77
N LEU A 242 2.89 -13.05 -8.08
CA LEU A 242 3.95 -13.33 -9.06
C LEU A 242 4.44 -12.04 -9.73
N THR A 243 3.53 -11.24 -10.27
CA THR A 243 3.89 -10.12 -11.15
C THR A 243 4.40 -8.90 -10.40
N MET A 244 3.87 -8.61 -9.20
CA MET A 244 4.35 -7.48 -8.38
C MET A 244 5.78 -7.65 -7.88
N PRO A 245 6.20 -8.81 -7.34
CA PRO A 245 7.58 -8.99 -6.93
C PRO A 245 8.55 -8.88 -8.10
N VAL A 246 8.18 -9.41 -9.28
CA VAL A 246 8.99 -9.28 -10.49
C VAL A 246 9.13 -7.81 -10.89
N PHE A 247 8.03 -7.05 -10.90
CA PHE A 247 8.06 -5.62 -11.19
C PHE A 247 8.94 -4.85 -10.19
N ILE A 248 8.74 -5.04 -8.88
CA ILE A 248 9.54 -4.41 -7.83
C ILE A 248 11.03 -4.78 -7.97
N TYR A 249 11.33 -6.05 -8.24
CA TYR A 249 12.70 -6.53 -8.42
C TYR A 249 13.39 -5.86 -9.62
N ILE A 250 12.73 -5.84 -10.77
CA ILE A 250 13.26 -5.22 -11.99
C ILE A 250 13.52 -3.74 -11.73
N MET A 251 12.54 -2.99 -11.19
CA MET A 251 12.71 -1.58 -10.85
C MET A 251 13.83 -1.33 -9.82
N ALA A 252 13.98 -2.20 -8.81
CA ALA A 252 15.05 -2.10 -7.83
C ALA A 252 16.44 -2.33 -8.44
N THR A 253 16.55 -3.25 -9.40
CA THR A 253 17.81 -3.48 -10.14
C THR A 253 18.09 -2.40 -11.19
N ALA A 254 17.05 -1.82 -11.79
CA ALA A 254 17.14 -0.75 -12.77
C ALA A 254 17.85 0.49 -12.22
N ASN A 255 17.79 0.71 -10.91
CA ASN A 255 18.54 1.77 -10.26
C ASN A 255 20.06 1.67 -10.49
N ALA A 256 20.60 0.45 -10.61
CA ALA A 256 22.03 0.19 -10.83
C ALA A 256 22.42 -0.04 -12.30
N THR A 257 21.50 -0.51 -13.13
CA THR A 257 21.74 -0.80 -14.55
C THR A 257 21.47 0.40 -15.46
N GLY A 258 20.69 1.37 -14.98
CA GLY A 258 20.05 2.37 -15.84
C GLY A 258 18.85 1.77 -16.56
N GLY A 259 17.96 2.62 -17.08
CA GLY A 259 16.72 2.19 -17.74
C GLY A 259 15.83 3.40 -18.05
N PHE A 260 15.02 3.32 -19.11
CA PHE A 260 14.18 4.44 -19.52
C PHE A 260 13.07 4.70 -18.50
N VAL A 261 12.45 3.63 -18.00
CA VAL A 261 11.37 3.73 -17.01
C VAL A 261 11.94 4.19 -15.68
N ALA A 262 13.08 3.64 -15.25
CA ALA A 262 13.75 4.08 -14.03
C ALA A 262 14.14 5.57 -14.06
N ASP A 263 14.58 6.09 -15.22
CA ASP A 263 14.92 7.51 -15.38
C ASP A 263 13.69 8.41 -15.22
N ILE A 264 12.54 8.02 -15.76
CA ILE A 264 11.26 8.74 -15.59
C ILE A 264 10.83 8.75 -14.12
N LEU A 265 10.95 7.61 -13.43
CA LEU A 265 10.62 7.48 -12.01
C LEU A 265 11.55 8.29 -11.10
N LYS A 266 12.76 8.62 -11.57
CA LYS A 266 13.72 9.51 -10.89
C LYS A 266 13.49 10.99 -11.17
N SER A 267 12.52 11.35 -12.02
CA SER A 267 12.20 12.75 -12.32
C SER A 267 11.79 13.51 -11.04
N ARG A 268 12.05 14.82 -11.03
CA ARG A 268 11.71 15.70 -9.89
C ARG A 268 10.22 15.62 -9.54
N THR A 269 9.36 15.52 -10.56
CA THR A 269 7.91 15.41 -10.40
C THR A 269 7.51 14.10 -9.74
N ALA A 270 8.06 12.97 -10.19
CA ALA A 270 7.79 11.66 -9.57
C ALA A 270 8.26 11.61 -8.11
N LEU A 271 9.45 12.17 -7.81
CA LEU A 271 9.98 12.26 -6.45
C LEU A 271 9.22 13.27 -5.56
N TRP A 272 8.59 14.27 -6.15
CA TRP A 272 7.71 15.18 -5.42
C TRP A 272 6.37 14.49 -5.10
N LEU A 273 5.76 13.83 -6.07
CA LEU A 273 4.50 13.11 -5.87
C LEU A 273 4.66 11.92 -4.91
N SER A 274 5.80 11.24 -4.94
CA SER A 274 6.09 10.14 -4.02
C SER A 274 6.13 10.59 -2.56
N ARG A 275 6.56 11.83 -2.28
CA ARG A 275 6.54 12.42 -0.94
C ARG A 275 5.13 12.65 -0.39
N LEU A 276 4.15 12.87 -1.27
CA LEU A 276 2.75 13.10 -0.93
C LEU A 276 1.89 11.84 -0.97
N THR A 277 2.49 10.67 -1.24
CA THR A 277 1.73 9.44 -1.51
C THR A 277 0.82 9.06 -0.35
N MET A 278 1.28 9.23 0.89
CA MET A 278 0.51 8.88 2.08
C MET A 278 -0.65 9.85 2.30
N GLU A 279 -0.42 11.15 2.10
CA GLU A 279 -1.43 12.19 2.20
C GLU A 279 -2.50 12.00 1.11
N ILE A 280 -2.10 11.79 -0.15
CA ILE A 280 -3.03 11.48 -1.25
C ILE A 280 -3.87 10.24 -0.90
N PHE A 281 -3.22 9.19 -0.42
CA PHE A 281 -3.90 7.97 -0.03
C PHE A 281 -4.94 8.22 1.06
N MET A 282 -4.64 8.99 2.10
CA MET A 282 -5.58 9.18 3.22
C MET A 282 -6.68 10.21 2.92
N THR A 283 -6.48 11.13 1.98
CA THR A 283 -7.44 12.22 1.72
C THR A 283 -8.32 11.98 0.49
N HIS A 284 -7.89 11.18 -0.49
CA HIS A 284 -8.59 11.13 -1.78
C HIS A 284 -10.06 10.73 -1.67
N LYS A 285 -10.41 9.71 -0.87
CA LYS A 285 -11.80 9.27 -0.74
C LYS A 285 -12.69 10.34 -0.12
N ILE A 286 -12.20 10.99 0.93
CA ILE A 286 -12.88 12.14 1.57
C ILE A 286 -13.13 13.25 0.54
N VAL A 287 -12.11 13.60 -0.26
CA VAL A 287 -12.21 14.63 -1.29
C VAL A 287 -13.24 14.24 -2.36
N ILE A 288 -13.18 13.00 -2.85
CA ILE A 288 -14.14 12.47 -3.83
C ILE A 288 -15.57 12.60 -3.29
N ASP A 289 -15.83 12.12 -2.07
CA ASP A 289 -17.18 12.09 -1.50
C ASP A 289 -17.72 13.50 -1.21
N VAL A 290 -16.87 14.42 -0.73
CA VAL A 290 -17.24 15.82 -0.48
C VAL A 290 -17.55 16.56 -1.78
N ILE A 291 -16.69 16.43 -2.81
CA ILE A 291 -16.92 17.10 -4.10
C ILE A 291 -18.21 16.58 -4.73
N LYS A 292 -18.41 15.25 -4.73
CA LYS A 292 -19.64 14.65 -5.24
C LYS A 292 -20.88 15.18 -4.53
N TYR A 293 -20.85 15.19 -3.20
CA TYR A 293 -21.95 15.72 -2.40
C TYR A 293 -22.27 17.18 -2.74
N ILE A 294 -21.24 18.04 -2.87
CA ILE A 294 -21.43 19.45 -3.22
C ILE A 294 -22.04 19.60 -4.61
N LEU A 295 -21.50 18.93 -5.63
CA LEU A 295 -21.97 19.01 -7.01
C LEU A 295 -23.43 18.53 -7.15
N ILE A 296 -23.77 17.41 -6.52
CA ILE A 296 -25.14 16.88 -6.50
C ILE A 296 -26.08 17.89 -5.81
N LYS A 297 -25.67 18.46 -4.67
CA LYS A 297 -26.49 19.40 -3.91
C LYS A 297 -26.78 20.70 -4.67
N ILE A 298 -25.83 21.19 -5.47
CA ILE A 298 -26.02 22.39 -6.31
C ILE A 298 -26.65 22.06 -7.68
N GLY A 299 -26.94 20.79 -7.97
CA GLY A 299 -27.51 20.36 -9.25
C GLY A 299 -26.57 20.52 -10.44
N ALA A 300 -25.25 20.56 -10.21
CA ALA A 300 -24.27 20.69 -11.28
C ALA A 300 -23.83 19.30 -11.76
N ASP A 301 -23.84 19.10 -13.09
CA ASP A 301 -23.23 17.94 -13.74
C ASP A 301 -22.15 18.38 -14.73
N PRO A 302 -20.89 18.53 -14.27
CA PRO A 302 -19.75 18.80 -15.14
C PRO A 302 -19.38 17.61 -16.05
N GLY A 303 -20.00 16.44 -15.85
CA GLY A 303 -19.61 15.18 -16.48
C GLY A 303 -18.45 14.46 -15.76
N TYR A 304 -18.22 13.21 -16.16
CA TYR A 304 -17.25 12.29 -15.54
C TYR A 304 -15.82 12.86 -15.56
N THR A 305 -15.33 13.27 -16.74
CA THR A 305 -13.94 13.68 -16.92
C THR A 305 -13.59 14.96 -16.16
N ALA A 306 -14.45 15.98 -16.24
CA ALA A 306 -14.22 17.24 -15.54
C ALA A 306 -14.27 17.05 -14.02
N THR A 307 -15.22 16.27 -13.52
CA THR A 307 -15.32 15.94 -12.10
C THR A 307 -14.12 15.12 -11.61
N CYS A 308 -13.66 14.16 -12.41
CA CYS A 308 -12.46 13.37 -12.08
C CYS A 308 -11.21 14.25 -11.98
N LEU A 309 -10.97 15.11 -12.97
CA LEU A 309 -9.83 16.04 -12.97
C LEU A 309 -9.89 17.03 -11.80
N LEU A 310 -11.09 17.53 -11.47
CA LEU A 310 -11.32 18.36 -10.29
C LEU A 310 -10.95 17.60 -9.00
N CYS A 311 -11.45 16.38 -8.82
CA CYS A 311 -11.14 15.55 -7.65
C CYS A 311 -9.64 15.24 -7.54
N ILE A 312 -8.96 14.95 -8.66
CA ILE A 312 -7.50 14.75 -8.68
C ILE A 312 -6.78 16.03 -8.24
N GLY A 313 -7.13 17.18 -8.84
CA GLY A 313 -6.51 18.47 -8.54
C GLY A 313 -6.68 18.85 -7.07
N VAL A 314 -7.90 18.73 -6.53
CA VAL A 314 -8.22 19.03 -5.13
C VAL A 314 -7.55 18.03 -4.18
N THR A 315 -7.45 16.75 -4.56
CA THR A 315 -6.75 15.73 -3.76
C THR A 315 -5.27 16.05 -3.64
N VAL A 316 -4.59 16.37 -4.75
CA VAL A 316 -3.16 16.71 -4.75
C VAL A 316 -2.93 18.01 -3.98
N ALA A 317 -3.78 19.02 -4.14
CA ALA A 317 -3.71 20.27 -3.38
C ALA A 317 -3.89 20.03 -1.88
N THR A 318 -4.92 19.27 -1.48
CA THR A 318 -5.19 18.92 -0.08
C THR A 318 -4.03 18.15 0.54
N ALA A 319 -3.48 17.17 -0.20
CA ALA A 319 -2.34 16.40 0.24
C ALA A 319 -1.10 17.27 0.45
N TYR A 320 -0.80 18.17 -0.49
CA TYR A 320 0.32 19.11 -0.37
C TYR A 320 0.17 20.05 0.82
N LEU A 321 -1.01 20.65 1.01
CA LEU A 321 -1.28 21.55 2.13
C LEU A 321 -1.17 20.82 3.48
N THR A 322 -1.71 19.60 3.54
CA THR A 322 -1.67 18.76 4.74
C THR A 322 -0.23 18.34 5.08
N GLU A 323 0.57 17.91 4.10
CA GLU A 323 1.99 17.61 4.30
C GLU A 323 2.74 18.84 4.82
N LYS A 324 2.61 19.95 4.10
CA LYS A 324 3.44 21.14 4.29
C LYS A 324 3.20 21.82 5.63
N TYR A 325 1.92 21.96 6.01
CA TYR A 325 1.50 22.75 7.15
C TYR A 325 1.21 21.91 8.39
N PHE A 326 0.79 20.65 8.25
CA PHE A 326 0.38 19.84 9.39
C PHE A 326 1.30 18.65 9.66
N VAL A 327 1.41 17.69 8.73
CA VAL A 327 2.10 16.40 8.97
C VAL A 327 3.58 16.60 9.24
N ARG A 328 4.25 17.44 8.44
CA ARG A 328 5.69 17.69 8.61
C ARG A 328 6.02 18.33 9.96
N HIS A 329 5.21 19.29 10.41
CA HIS A 329 5.43 19.96 11.70
C HIS A 329 5.15 19.03 12.87
N THR A 330 4.00 18.34 12.87
CA THR A 330 3.61 17.41 13.93
C THR A 330 4.57 16.23 14.04
N SER A 331 4.98 15.63 12.92
CA SER A 331 5.94 14.54 12.92
C SER A 331 7.31 14.97 13.48
N ASN A 332 7.79 16.15 13.10
CA ASN A 332 9.05 16.68 13.63
C ASN A 332 8.97 17.01 15.12
N TYR A 333 7.86 17.59 15.56
CA TYR A 333 7.60 17.85 16.98
C TYR A 333 7.59 16.55 17.80
N LEU A 334 6.83 15.54 17.35
CA LEU A 334 6.75 14.24 18.00
C LEU A 334 8.10 13.55 18.05
N LYS A 335 8.87 13.56 16.96
CA LYS A 335 10.23 13.00 16.93
C LYS A 335 11.15 13.68 17.95
N ARG A 336 11.11 15.01 18.04
CA ARG A 336 11.90 15.77 19.02
C ARG A 336 11.51 15.43 20.46
N LYS A 337 10.23 15.22 20.74
CA LYS A 337 9.73 14.93 22.10
C LYS A 337 9.99 13.49 22.53
N ILE A 338 9.80 12.53 21.62
CA ILE A 338 9.91 11.08 21.89
C ILE A 338 11.36 10.61 21.85
N PHE A 339 12.20 11.18 20.99
CA PHE A 339 13.59 10.75 20.78
C PHE A 339 14.62 11.77 21.27
N LYS A 340 14.31 12.55 22.31
CA LYS A 340 15.35 13.32 23.01
C LYS A 340 16.50 12.35 23.40
N PRO A 341 17.76 12.77 23.23
CA PRO A 341 18.92 11.96 23.59
C PRO A 341 18.92 11.61 25.08
#